data_AF-A0A1V2NXP6-F1
#
_entry.id   AF-A0A1V2NXP6-F1
#
_cell.length_a   1.000
_cell.length_b   1.000
_cell.length_c   1.000
_cell.angle_alpha   90.00
_cell.angle_beta   90.00
_cell.angle_gamma   90.00
#
_symmetry.space_group_name_H-M   'P 1'
#
loop_
_entity.id
_entity.type
_entity.pdbx_description
1 polymer ?
#
loop_
_entity_poly.entity_id
_entity_poly.type
_entity_poly.pdbx_seq_one_letter_code
_entity_poly.pdbx_strand_id
1 'polypeptide(L)'
;MGRVRSPLAVVAVVLVAGTALTACTSDPVPTGVTVGWDEARSAVQVSWKDDNAPNRISIEGVVSSSPSYVKYVAADEPNTWSIPTSAFPPDGNYRIAVAIGTSRGGVTSKPARSPMFDTDGPLRPAEAIARTSGKDVVVSWKVPPPDQDFTPNDPLDLPAGSQVYTPVIGVNGQPFKPVAAATTKSSLVLKNIRPPYYFQLRTKNEWASLAGAEIAGRTTRTTAAVPTLWTFGKQMLIRGRTIQQEISCGGSRCSVQQSTSAGLPVVVLAQNRAGGPWVQAGRSTTQPGGHFEVRVNTGGTRSYRAYVPVHSRVGALFSASSSKSYLTRSRLLIQGAGYAGGNVHNRNGVINAAVVVRPALNSTAMLQFWNGRAWGNVKATPMRGGRATISFRATRPGVFAYRFLVPGTTYQGTPVYGTATPSLVLRVR
;
A
#
# COMPACT_ATOMS: atom_id res chain seq x y z
N MET A 1 -106.07 -9.78 72.86
CA MET A 1 -106.93 -10.80 72.21
C MET A 1 -106.29 -11.19 70.89
N GLY A 2 -106.11 -12.49 70.63
CA GLY A 2 -105.59 -13.03 69.36
C GLY A 2 -104.38 -13.95 69.53
N ARG A 3 -104.64 -15.25 69.71
CA ARG A 3 -103.69 -16.38 69.68
C ARG A 3 -103.01 -16.46 68.28
N VAL A 4 -101.86 -17.14 68.04
CA VAL A 4 -101.65 -18.61 68.01
C VAL A 4 -100.17 -18.93 67.68
N ARG A 5 -99.56 -19.79 68.53
CA ARG A 5 -98.54 -20.89 68.33
C ARG A 5 -97.18 -20.70 67.62
N SER A 6 -96.15 -21.19 68.34
CA SER A 6 -94.76 -21.60 68.05
C SER A 6 -94.59 -22.66 66.93
N PRO A 7 -93.39 -23.22 66.57
CA PRO A 7 -92.02 -23.09 67.13
C PRO A 7 -90.79 -23.16 66.14
N LEU A 8 -89.57 -23.09 66.72
CA LEU A 8 -88.29 -23.78 66.36
C LEU A 8 -87.58 -23.54 65.01
N ALA A 9 -86.32 -23.06 65.05
CA ALA A 9 -85.10 -23.85 64.73
C ALA A 9 -83.84 -22.96 64.53
N VAL A 10 -82.73 -23.42 65.11
CA VAL A 10 -81.35 -22.90 65.06
C VAL A 10 -80.66 -23.29 63.75
N VAL A 11 -79.87 -22.41 63.10
CA VAL A 11 -78.59 -22.76 62.43
C VAL A 11 -77.72 -21.50 62.31
N ALA A 12 -76.50 -21.55 62.86
CA ALA A 12 -75.42 -20.61 62.62
C ALA A 12 -74.71 -20.92 61.28
N VAL A 13 -74.61 -19.94 60.38
CA VAL A 13 -73.88 -20.06 59.11
C VAL A 13 -72.49 -19.45 59.29
N VAL A 14 -71.47 -20.30 59.21
CA VAL A 14 -70.05 -19.91 59.15
C VAL A 14 -69.68 -19.62 57.69
N LEU A 15 -69.18 -18.40 57.45
CA LEU A 15 -68.56 -17.97 56.19
C LEU A 15 -67.30 -18.79 55.88
N VAL A 16 -67.26 -19.42 54.69
CA VAL A 16 -66.01 -19.76 53.99
C VAL A 16 -66.14 -19.23 52.56
N ALA A 17 -65.55 -18.06 52.32
CA ALA A 17 -65.39 -17.50 50.99
C ALA A 17 -64.22 -18.23 50.29
N GLY A 18 -64.54 -19.24 49.48
CA GLY A 18 -63.59 -19.86 48.57
C GLY A 18 -63.36 -18.97 47.36
N THR A 19 -62.30 -18.16 47.37
CA THR A 19 -61.78 -17.54 46.15
C THR A 19 -61.13 -18.64 45.31
N ALA A 20 -61.87 -19.18 44.35
CA ALA A 20 -61.31 -19.99 43.28
C ALA A 20 -60.31 -19.12 42.51
N LEU A 21 -59.02 -19.39 42.66
CA LEU A 21 -58.00 -18.93 41.72
C LEU A 21 -58.34 -19.57 40.37
N THR A 22 -58.98 -18.82 39.48
CA THR A 22 -59.05 -19.18 38.06
C THR A 22 -57.61 -19.32 37.58
N ALA A 23 -57.18 -20.55 37.32
CA ALA A 23 -55.93 -20.80 36.63
C ALA A 23 -55.99 -20.03 35.31
N CYS A 24 -55.19 -18.95 35.19
CA CYS A 24 -55.01 -18.27 33.93
C CYS A 24 -54.37 -19.27 32.97
N THR A 25 -55.19 -19.87 32.11
CA THR A 25 -54.71 -20.70 31.02
C THR A 25 -53.92 -19.78 30.09
N SER A 26 -52.60 -19.94 30.07
CA SER A 26 -51.75 -19.23 29.10
C SER A 26 -52.22 -19.55 27.70
N ASP A 27 -52.23 -18.57 26.82
CA ASP A 27 -52.63 -18.77 25.43
C ASP A 27 -51.79 -19.90 24.77
N PRO A 28 -52.37 -20.64 23.80
CA PRO A 28 -51.65 -21.71 23.12
C PRO A 28 -50.39 -21.17 22.45
N VAL A 29 -49.32 -21.96 22.46
CA VAL A 29 -48.05 -21.57 21.82
C VAL A 29 -48.23 -21.66 20.30
N PRO A 30 -47.91 -20.60 19.52
CA PRO A 30 -47.89 -20.70 18.06
C PRO A 30 -47.03 -21.90 17.60
N THR A 31 -47.31 -22.45 16.42
CA THR A 31 -46.58 -23.62 15.91
C THR A 31 -46.06 -23.40 14.50
N GLY A 32 -45.12 -24.24 14.07
CA GLY A 32 -44.63 -24.25 12.69
C GLY A 32 -44.00 -22.92 12.26
N VAL A 33 -43.26 -22.25 13.14
CA VAL A 33 -42.54 -21.02 12.79
C VAL A 33 -41.44 -21.38 11.79
N THR A 34 -41.59 -20.92 10.56
CA THR A 34 -40.62 -21.12 9.48
C THR A 34 -40.11 -19.79 8.98
N VAL A 35 -38.87 -19.80 8.48
CA VAL A 35 -38.23 -18.65 7.84
C VAL A 35 -37.82 -19.04 6.42
N GLY A 36 -37.85 -18.08 5.51
CA GLY A 36 -37.40 -18.23 4.13
C GLY A 36 -37.18 -16.86 3.49
N TRP A 37 -36.59 -16.83 2.31
CA TRP A 37 -36.47 -15.58 1.54
C TRP A 37 -37.81 -15.16 0.94
N ASP A 38 -38.04 -13.85 0.88
CA ASP A 38 -38.98 -13.28 -0.09
C ASP A 38 -38.47 -13.48 -1.53
N GLU A 39 -39.34 -13.26 -2.52
CA GLU A 39 -38.99 -13.46 -3.93
C GLU A 39 -37.77 -12.62 -4.38
N ALA A 40 -37.65 -11.40 -3.83
CA ALA A 40 -36.58 -10.47 -4.14
C ALA A 40 -35.29 -10.70 -3.31
N ARG A 41 -35.32 -11.59 -2.31
CA ARG A 41 -34.25 -11.78 -1.30
C ARG A 41 -33.84 -10.47 -0.62
N SER A 42 -34.83 -9.63 -0.35
CA SER A 42 -34.71 -8.36 0.35
C SER A 42 -35.24 -8.42 1.78
N ALA A 43 -35.98 -9.48 2.11
CA ALA A 43 -36.58 -9.70 3.41
C ALA A 43 -36.62 -11.19 3.79
N VAL A 44 -36.52 -11.46 5.08
CA VAL A 44 -36.81 -12.76 5.68
C VAL A 44 -38.31 -12.87 5.86
N GLN A 45 -38.94 -13.75 5.10
CA GLN A 45 -40.33 -14.13 5.24
C GLN A 45 -40.49 -15.10 6.41
N VAL A 46 -41.23 -14.68 7.42
CA VAL A 46 -41.60 -15.50 8.57
C VAL A 46 -43.04 -15.95 8.39
N SER A 47 -43.36 -17.20 8.69
CA SER A 47 -44.73 -17.69 8.77
C SER A 47 -44.92 -18.62 9.97
N TRP A 48 -46.14 -18.66 10.52
CA TRP A 48 -46.49 -19.51 11.66
C TRP A 48 -47.95 -19.96 11.59
N LYS A 49 -48.37 -20.79 12.54
CA LYS A 49 -49.74 -21.29 12.68
C LYS A 49 -50.27 -21.03 14.10
N ASP A 50 -51.47 -20.47 14.18
CA ASP A 50 -52.27 -20.29 15.39
C ASP A 50 -53.76 -20.13 15.02
N ASP A 51 -54.60 -19.79 16.01
CA ASP A 51 -56.04 -19.56 15.85
C ASP A 51 -56.38 -18.09 15.53
N ASN A 52 -55.55 -17.41 14.72
CA ASN A 52 -55.67 -15.99 14.35
C ASN A 52 -55.65 -15.07 15.59
N ALA A 53 -54.69 -15.31 16.48
CA ALA A 53 -54.49 -14.51 17.68
C ALA A 53 -53.61 -13.27 17.39
N PRO A 54 -53.66 -12.19 18.19
CA PRO A 54 -52.70 -11.10 18.04
C PRO A 54 -51.30 -11.59 18.43
N ASN A 55 -50.31 -11.35 17.59
CA ASN A 55 -48.96 -11.90 17.75
C ASN A 55 -47.92 -10.82 18.01
N ARG A 56 -46.97 -11.11 18.90
CA ARG A 56 -45.70 -10.41 19.07
C ARG A 56 -44.59 -11.23 18.42
N ILE A 57 -43.97 -10.68 17.39
CA ILE A 57 -42.82 -11.25 16.71
C ILE A 57 -41.57 -10.49 17.13
N SER A 58 -40.51 -11.20 17.49
CA SER A 58 -39.22 -10.60 17.82
C SER A 58 -38.03 -11.38 17.26
N ILE A 59 -36.96 -10.64 16.96
CA ILE A 59 -35.66 -11.21 16.59
C ILE A 59 -34.89 -11.49 17.90
N GLU A 60 -34.57 -12.75 18.16
CA GLU A 60 -33.74 -13.18 19.28
C GLU A 60 -32.33 -13.48 18.76
N GLY A 61 -31.32 -12.74 19.24
CA GLY A 61 -29.91 -13.06 18.99
C GLY A 61 -29.38 -14.01 20.06
N VAL A 62 -28.56 -14.99 19.67
CA VAL A 62 -28.05 -16.04 20.60
C VAL A 62 -27.25 -15.47 21.78
N VAL A 63 -26.67 -14.27 21.64
CA VAL A 63 -25.85 -13.57 22.66
C VAL A 63 -26.48 -12.30 23.23
N SER A 64 -27.65 -11.86 22.73
CA SER A 64 -28.35 -10.66 23.23
C SER A 64 -29.62 -11.05 23.97
N SER A 65 -29.71 -10.70 25.25
CA SER A 65 -30.91 -10.95 26.07
C SER A 65 -32.08 -10.03 25.73
N SER A 66 -31.85 -8.96 24.95
CA SER A 66 -32.90 -8.04 24.50
C SER A 66 -33.15 -8.21 23.00
N PRO A 67 -34.43 -8.33 22.58
CA PRO A 67 -34.75 -8.45 21.17
C PRO A 67 -34.41 -7.15 20.43
N SER A 68 -33.67 -7.26 19.34
CA SER A 68 -33.25 -6.09 18.53
C SER A 68 -34.41 -5.45 17.77
N TYR A 69 -35.50 -6.19 17.59
CA TYR A 69 -36.64 -5.78 16.78
C TYR A 69 -37.91 -6.47 17.28
N VAL A 70 -39.02 -5.71 17.40
CA VAL A 70 -40.32 -6.22 17.86
C VAL A 70 -41.42 -5.66 16.96
N LYS A 71 -42.28 -6.55 16.47
CA LYS A 71 -43.49 -6.19 15.72
C LYS A 71 -44.68 -6.86 16.37
N TYR A 72 -45.80 -6.15 16.38
CA TYR A 72 -47.10 -6.70 16.73
C TYR A 72 -47.94 -6.82 15.45
N VAL A 73 -48.57 -7.98 15.29
CA VAL A 73 -49.48 -8.34 14.20
C VAL A 73 -50.86 -8.53 14.82
N ALA A 74 -51.89 -7.94 14.22
CA ALA A 74 -53.25 -8.02 14.74
C ALA A 74 -53.87 -9.40 14.50
N ALA A 75 -54.93 -9.73 15.24
CA ALA A 75 -55.60 -11.03 15.16
C ALA A 75 -56.19 -11.35 13.77
N ASP A 76 -56.54 -10.33 13.00
CA ASP A 76 -57.15 -10.42 11.67
C ASP A 76 -56.13 -10.28 10.52
N GLU A 77 -54.84 -10.10 10.84
CA GLU A 77 -53.77 -10.05 9.86
C GLU A 77 -53.26 -11.46 9.51
N PRO A 78 -52.70 -11.69 8.31
CA PRO A 78 -52.09 -12.97 7.96
C PRO A 78 -50.97 -13.36 8.93
N ASN A 79 -50.86 -14.66 9.25
CA ASN A 79 -49.77 -15.25 10.05
C ASN A 79 -48.43 -15.32 9.31
N THR A 80 -48.05 -14.19 8.73
CA THR A 80 -46.83 -14.01 7.96
C THR A 80 -46.28 -12.61 8.16
N TRP A 81 -44.97 -12.47 8.09
CA TRP A 81 -44.34 -11.16 8.14
C TRP A 81 -43.01 -11.14 7.39
N SER A 82 -42.82 -10.10 6.56
CA SER A 82 -41.56 -9.84 5.87
C SER A 82 -40.70 -8.91 6.71
N ILE A 83 -39.57 -9.42 7.19
CA ILE A 83 -38.59 -8.66 7.97
C ILE A 83 -37.47 -8.22 7.01
N PRO A 84 -37.25 -6.91 6.78
CA PRO A 84 -36.19 -6.47 5.89
C PRO A 84 -34.83 -6.93 6.40
N THR A 85 -33.92 -7.33 5.50
CA THR A 85 -32.56 -7.80 5.89
C THR A 85 -31.81 -6.78 6.74
N SER A 86 -32.06 -5.48 6.53
CA SER A 86 -31.48 -4.39 7.32
C SER A 86 -31.90 -4.37 8.79
N ALA A 87 -32.92 -5.14 9.20
CA ALA A 87 -33.32 -5.28 10.60
C ALA A 87 -32.43 -6.27 11.37
N PHE A 88 -31.64 -7.08 10.65
CA PHE A 88 -30.69 -8.00 11.25
C PHE A 88 -29.30 -7.36 11.30
N PRO A 89 -28.66 -7.28 12.48
CA PRO A 89 -27.24 -6.95 12.54
C PRO A 89 -26.42 -7.99 11.76
N PRO A 90 -25.31 -7.59 11.12
CA PRO A 90 -24.49 -8.50 10.33
C PRO A 90 -23.68 -9.45 11.22
N ASP A 91 -23.26 -10.58 10.65
CA ASP A 91 -22.30 -11.54 11.24
C ASP A 91 -22.79 -12.09 12.60
N GLY A 92 -24.06 -12.47 12.68
CA GLY A 92 -24.70 -12.98 13.90
C GLY A 92 -25.66 -14.14 13.68
N ASN A 93 -25.92 -14.89 14.76
CA ASN A 93 -26.87 -16.01 14.80
C ASN A 93 -28.21 -15.59 15.42
N TYR A 94 -29.31 -15.89 14.74
CA TYR A 94 -30.65 -15.42 15.09
C TYR A 94 -31.70 -16.53 15.06
N ARG A 95 -32.79 -16.27 15.79
CA ARG A 95 -34.07 -16.98 15.68
C ARG A 95 -35.20 -15.96 15.67
N ILE A 96 -36.29 -16.29 14.99
CA ILE A 96 -37.52 -15.54 15.12
C ILE A 96 -38.39 -16.18 16.18
N ALA A 97 -38.77 -15.40 17.18
CA ALA A 97 -39.71 -15.80 18.22
C ALA A 97 -41.09 -15.19 17.96
N VAL A 98 -42.12 -16.03 17.92
CA VAL A 98 -43.53 -15.64 17.79
C VAL A 98 -44.27 -16.06 19.06
N ALA A 99 -44.95 -15.12 19.70
CA ALA A 99 -45.79 -15.38 20.86
C ALA A 99 -47.11 -14.61 20.74
N ILE A 100 -48.18 -15.12 21.33
CA ILE A 100 -49.44 -14.39 21.42
C ILE A 100 -49.26 -13.23 22.40
N GLY A 101 -49.71 -12.04 21.98
CA GLY A 101 -49.59 -10.84 22.77
C GLY A 101 -49.83 -9.55 21.98
N THR A 102 -50.15 -8.49 22.71
CA THR A 102 -50.35 -7.15 22.16
C THR A 102 -49.38 -6.16 22.80
N SER A 103 -49.20 -5.00 22.16
CA SER A 103 -48.36 -3.93 22.71
C SER A 103 -48.87 -3.39 24.04
N ARG A 104 -50.17 -3.51 24.33
CA ARG A 104 -50.81 -3.04 25.57
C ARG A 104 -51.01 -4.15 26.61
N GLY A 105 -51.32 -5.37 26.17
CA GLY A 105 -51.62 -6.52 27.03
C GLY A 105 -50.40 -7.37 27.40
N GLY A 106 -49.24 -7.12 26.80
CA GLY A 106 -48.04 -7.92 27.00
C GLY A 106 -48.09 -9.25 26.26
N VAL A 107 -47.16 -10.15 26.59
CA VAL A 107 -47.05 -11.49 26.02
C VAL A 107 -47.79 -12.47 26.93
N THR A 108 -48.70 -13.26 26.35
CA THR A 108 -49.61 -14.15 27.07
C THR A 108 -49.38 -15.63 26.78
N SER A 109 -48.62 -15.97 25.73
CA SER A 109 -48.13 -17.34 25.44
C SER A 109 -46.61 -17.48 25.64
N LYS A 110 -46.12 -18.73 25.73
CA LYS A 110 -44.68 -18.99 25.51
C LYS A 110 -44.33 -18.70 24.03
N PRO A 111 -43.09 -18.30 23.73
CA PRO A 111 -42.66 -18.08 22.36
C PRO A 111 -42.36 -19.40 21.64
N ALA A 112 -42.89 -19.50 20.42
CA ALA A 112 -42.47 -20.46 19.42
C ALA A 112 -41.28 -19.90 18.65
N ARG A 113 -40.30 -20.75 18.30
CA ARG A 113 -39.06 -20.29 17.65
C ARG A 113 -38.88 -20.96 16.29
N SER A 114 -38.36 -20.19 15.33
CA SER A 114 -37.84 -20.73 14.07
C SER A 114 -36.61 -21.59 14.29
N PRO A 115 -36.18 -22.38 13.29
CA PRO A 115 -34.79 -22.81 13.17
C PRO A 115 -33.83 -21.63 13.32
N MET A 116 -32.62 -21.91 13.78
CA MET A 116 -31.54 -20.93 13.85
C MET A 116 -31.00 -20.66 12.45
N PHE A 117 -30.68 -19.41 12.17
CA PHE A 117 -30.05 -18.96 10.93
C PHE A 117 -29.00 -17.91 11.26
N ASP A 118 -28.01 -17.74 10.39
CA ASP A 118 -26.99 -16.72 10.52
C ASP A 118 -27.20 -15.57 9.52
N THR A 119 -26.34 -14.59 9.63
CA THR A 119 -26.35 -13.38 8.79
C THR A 119 -24.95 -13.07 8.32
N ASP A 120 -24.17 -14.12 8.11
CA ASP A 120 -22.76 -14.00 7.81
C ASP A 120 -22.59 -13.20 6.53
N GLY A 121 -21.79 -12.14 6.62
CA GLY A 121 -21.50 -11.27 5.50
C GLY A 121 -20.65 -11.97 4.45
N PRO A 122 -20.46 -11.34 3.27
CA PRO A 122 -19.64 -11.94 2.24
C PRO A 122 -18.17 -12.00 2.70
N LEU A 123 -17.49 -13.12 2.42
CA LEU A 123 -16.06 -13.30 2.62
C LEU A 123 -15.29 -12.16 1.95
N ARG A 124 -14.41 -11.48 2.69
CA ARG A 124 -13.69 -10.32 2.15
C ARG A 124 -12.40 -10.76 1.49
N PRO A 125 -12.22 -10.60 0.17
CA PRO A 125 -10.94 -10.78 -0.46
C PRO A 125 -9.87 -9.92 0.19
N ALA A 126 -8.67 -10.45 0.28
CA ALA A 126 -7.51 -9.77 0.79
C ALA A 126 -6.30 -9.96 -0.14
N GLU A 127 -5.18 -9.36 0.24
CA GLU A 127 -3.89 -9.55 -0.43
C GLU A 127 -3.90 -9.27 -1.95
N ALA A 128 -4.66 -8.26 -2.39
CA ALA A 128 -4.69 -7.93 -3.81
C ALA A 128 -3.33 -7.43 -4.31
N ILE A 129 -2.89 -7.97 -5.44
CA ILE A 129 -1.64 -7.64 -6.13
C ILE A 129 -1.98 -7.30 -7.58
N ALA A 130 -1.33 -6.26 -8.12
CA ALA A 130 -1.47 -5.84 -9.51
C ALA A 130 -0.14 -5.99 -10.27
N ARG A 131 -0.18 -6.50 -11.50
CA ARG A 131 0.98 -6.59 -12.37
C ARG A 131 0.64 -5.98 -13.73
N THR A 132 1.54 -5.16 -14.27
CA THR A 132 1.39 -4.62 -15.62
C THR A 132 1.63 -5.72 -16.66
N SER A 133 0.75 -5.83 -17.65
CA SER A 133 0.89 -6.71 -18.82
C SER A 133 0.63 -5.87 -20.08
N GLY A 134 1.70 -5.35 -20.69
CA GLY A 134 1.58 -4.40 -21.79
C GLY A 134 0.85 -3.11 -21.39
N LYS A 135 -0.34 -2.88 -21.95
CA LYS A 135 -1.22 -1.74 -21.62
C LYS A 135 -2.27 -2.08 -20.55
N ASP A 136 -2.32 -3.34 -20.12
CA ASP A 136 -3.32 -3.85 -19.20
C ASP A 136 -2.72 -4.09 -17.82
N VAL A 137 -3.58 -4.27 -16.82
CA VAL A 137 -3.18 -4.64 -15.46
C VAL A 137 -3.89 -5.92 -15.06
N VAL A 138 -3.11 -6.95 -14.71
CA VAL A 138 -3.64 -8.18 -14.13
C VAL A 138 -3.71 -7.99 -12.61
N VAL A 139 -4.91 -8.08 -12.07
CA VAL A 139 -5.19 -8.00 -10.63
C VAL A 139 -5.54 -9.39 -10.12
N SER A 140 -4.90 -9.83 -9.05
CA SER A 140 -5.20 -11.10 -8.38
C SER A 140 -5.35 -10.87 -6.89
N TRP A 141 -6.24 -11.62 -6.23
CA TRP A 141 -6.52 -11.54 -4.79
C TRP A 141 -6.67 -12.93 -4.19
N LYS A 142 -6.65 -13.00 -2.85
CA LYS A 142 -6.97 -14.21 -2.10
C LYS A 142 -8.33 -14.08 -1.44
N VAL A 143 -9.08 -15.17 -1.41
CA VAL A 143 -10.32 -15.28 -0.65
C VAL A 143 -10.00 -16.13 0.58
N PRO A 144 -10.31 -15.66 1.80
CA PRO A 144 -10.13 -16.49 2.99
C PRO A 144 -11.03 -17.74 2.92
N PRO A 145 -10.71 -18.81 3.65
CA PRO A 145 -11.67 -19.89 3.84
C PRO A 145 -12.93 -19.33 4.56
N PRO A 146 -14.10 -19.93 4.34
CA PRO A 146 -15.29 -19.58 5.12
C PRO A 146 -15.06 -19.86 6.60
N ASP A 147 -15.69 -19.06 7.45
CA ASP A 147 -15.74 -19.33 8.88
C ASP A 147 -16.55 -20.60 9.16
N GLN A 148 -16.42 -21.14 10.37
CA GLN A 148 -17.18 -22.32 10.76
C GLN A 148 -18.67 -21.96 10.81
N ASP A 149 -19.47 -22.65 9.98
CA ASP A 149 -20.92 -22.59 10.03
C ASP A 149 -21.44 -23.25 11.34
N PHE A 150 -22.17 -22.46 12.14
CA PHE A 150 -22.79 -22.89 13.41
C PHE A 150 -24.30 -23.16 13.27
N THR A 151 -24.83 -23.04 12.07
CA THR A 151 -26.25 -23.05 11.66
C THR A 151 -26.47 -24.06 10.54
N PRO A 152 -26.10 -25.35 10.74
CA PRO A 152 -26.18 -26.34 9.67
C PRO A 152 -27.63 -26.51 9.16
N ASN A 153 -27.79 -26.43 7.84
CA ASN A 153 -29.08 -26.42 7.14
C ASN A 153 -29.91 -25.15 7.37
N ASP A 154 -29.24 -24.00 7.52
CA ASP A 154 -29.89 -22.70 7.48
C ASP A 154 -30.76 -22.58 6.21
N PRO A 155 -32.09 -22.42 6.34
CA PRO A 155 -32.97 -22.24 5.18
C PRO A 155 -32.75 -20.92 4.42
N LEU A 156 -31.97 -19.99 4.98
CA LEU A 156 -31.62 -18.70 4.37
C LEU A 156 -30.24 -18.72 3.71
N ASP A 157 -29.45 -19.78 3.87
CA ASP A 157 -28.18 -19.91 3.15
C ASP A 157 -28.39 -20.08 1.65
N LEU A 158 -27.61 -19.31 0.88
CA LEU A 158 -27.50 -19.56 -0.55
C LEU A 158 -26.47 -20.66 -0.85
N PRO A 159 -26.60 -21.36 -2.00
CA PRO A 159 -25.62 -22.36 -2.41
C PRO A 159 -24.19 -21.82 -2.43
N ALA A 160 -23.23 -22.62 -1.99
CA ALA A 160 -21.82 -22.25 -1.97
C ALA A 160 -21.37 -21.65 -3.31
N GLY A 161 -20.72 -20.48 -3.27
CA GLY A 161 -20.31 -19.73 -4.46
C GLY A 161 -21.34 -18.74 -5.02
N SER A 162 -22.46 -18.53 -4.31
CA SER A 162 -23.42 -17.43 -4.54
C SER A 162 -22.79 -16.03 -4.42
N GLN A 163 -21.71 -15.91 -3.65
CA GLN A 163 -21.00 -14.67 -3.44
C GLN A 163 -20.33 -14.16 -4.72
N VAL A 164 -20.54 -12.89 -5.02
CA VAL A 164 -19.94 -12.24 -6.19
C VAL A 164 -19.03 -11.08 -5.80
N TYR A 165 -17.97 -10.91 -6.59
CA TYR A 165 -17.02 -9.81 -6.52
C TYR A 165 -17.28 -8.84 -7.67
N THR A 166 -17.67 -7.62 -7.36
CA THR A 166 -17.84 -6.54 -8.34
C THR A 166 -16.60 -5.66 -8.33
N PRO A 167 -15.74 -5.74 -9.35
CA PRO A 167 -14.56 -4.90 -9.44
C PRO A 167 -14.96 -3.48 -9.83
N VAL A 168 -14.54 -2.51 -9.03
CA VAL A 168 -14.78 -1.08 -9.26
C VAL A 168 -13.47 -0.30 -9.29
N ILE A 169 -13.46 0.81 -10.02
CA ILE A 169 -12.34 1.74 -10.06
C ILE A 169 -12.79 3.16 -9.72
N GLY A 170 -11.98 3.82 -8.90
CA GLY A 170 -12.06 5.24 -8.59
C GLY A 170 -10.98 6.00 -9.35
N VAL A 171 -11.36 7.13 -9.93
CA VAL A 171 -10.46 8.08 -10.60
C VAL A 171 -10.80 9.49 -10.13
N ASN A 172 -9.87 10.44 -10.32
CA ASN A 172 -10.01 11.80 -9.80
C ASN A 172 -11.36 12.46 -10.18
N GLY A 173 -12.07 12.97 -9.17
CA GLY A 173 -13.32 13.70 -9.35
C GLY A 173 -14.52 12.85 -9.77
N GLN A 174 -14.38 11.53 -9.84
CA GLN A 174 -15.45 10.61 -10.24
C GLN A 174 -15.81 9.67 -9.08
N PRO A 175 -17.08 9.21 -9.01
CA PRO A 175 -17.44 8.10 -8.15
C PRO A 175 -16.81 6.80 -8.66
N PHE A 176 -16.85 5.76 -7.82
CA PHE A 176 -16.51 4.40 -8.26
C PHE A 176 -17.36 3.97 -9.45
N LYS A 177 -16.71 3.40 -10.47
CA LYS A 177 -17.37 2.82 -11.64
C LYS A 177 -17.01 1.33 -11.76
N PRO A 178 -17.96 0.44 -12.05
CA PRO A 178 -17.66 -0.94 -12.38
C PRO A 178 -16.71 -1.01 -13.58
N VAL A 179 -15.69 -1.85 -13.49
CA VAL A 179 -14.71 -2.07 -14.59
C VAL A 179 -14.84 -3.43 -15.25
N ALA A 180 -15.59 -4.34 -14.63
CA ALA A 180 -16.02 -5.59 -15.22
C ALA A 180 -17.33 -6.03 -14.57
N ALA A 181 -17.99 -7.03 -15.17
CA ALA A 181 -19.12 -7.70 -14.55
C ALA A 181 -18.72 -8.38 -13.23
N ALA A 182 -19.71 -8.62 -12.37
CA ALA A 182 -19.50 -9.36 -11.14
C ALA A 182 -18.96 -10.77 -11.44
N THR A 183 -18.03 -11.26 -10.60
CA THR A 183 -17.33 -12.52 -10.84
C THR A 183 -17.10 -13.29 -9.55
N THR A 184 -16.94 -14.61 -9.63
CA THR A 184 -16.49 -15.48 -8.53
C THR A 184 -15.00 -15.80 -8.61
N LYS A 185 -14.32 -15.38 -9.68
CA LYS A 185 -12.89 -15.62 -9.91
C LYS A 185 -12.03 -14.81 -8.95
N SER A 186 -10.80 -15.25 -8.71
CA SER A 186 -9.80 -14.57 -7.88
C SER A 186 -8.79 -13.72 -8.67
N SER A 187 -9.07 -13.48 -9.94
CA SER A 187 -8.21 -12.72 -10.85
C SER A 187 -9.01 -12.03 -11.96
N LEU A 188 -8.53 -10.86 -12.39
CA LEU A 188 -9.14 -10.02 -13.42
C LEU A 188 -8.07 -9.28 -14.23
N VAL A 189 -8.33 -9.14 -15.53
CA VAL A 189 -7.54 -8.27 -16.42
C VAL A 189 -8.27 -6.94 -16.58
N LEU A 190 -7.67 -5.87 -16.10
CA LEU A 190 -8.12 -4.50 -16.31
C LEU A 190 -7.54 -3.97 -17.62
N LYS A 191 -8.40 -3.79 -18.62
CA LYS A 191 -7.98 -3.34 -19.97
C LYS A 191 -7.78 -1.84 -20.02
N ASN A 192 -6.67 -1.40 -20.62
CA ASN A 192 -6.37 0.02 -20.91
C ASN A 192 -6.44 0.98 -19.69
N ILE A 193 -6.24 0.49 -18.48
CA ILE A 193 -6.22 1.33 -17.27
C ILE A 193 -4.84 1.93 -17.06
N ARG A 194 -4.77 3.24 -16.78
CA ARG A 194 -3.53 3.97 -16.51
C ARG A 194 -3.55 4.59 -15.11
N PRO A 195 -2.46 4.46 -14.33
CA PRO A 195 -2.31 5.21 -13.08
C PRO A 195 -2.40 6.75 -13.30
N PRO A 196 -2.90 7.52 -12.30
CA PRO A 196 -3.30 7.05 -10.97
C PRO A 196 -4.77 6.58 -10.94
N TYR A 197 -5.04 5.49 -10.20
CA TYR A 197 -6.39 4.95 -9.98
C TYR A 197 -6.49 4.25 -8.63
N TYR A 198 -7.71 4.04 -8.14
CA TYR A 198 -7.99 3.23 -6.96
C TYR A 198 -8.88 2.06 -7.35
N PHE A 199 -8.39 0.84 -7.28
CA PHE A 199 -9.17 -0.36 -7.53
C PHE A 199 -9.70 -0.92 -6.21
N GLN A 200 -10.95 -1.35 -6.19
CA GLN A 200 -11.57 -1.99 -5.05
C GLN A 200 -12.48 -3.13 -5.55
N LEU A 201 -12.50 -4.24 -4.83
CA LEU A 201 -13.51 -5.28 -4.99
C LEU A 201 -14.66 -4.98 -4.04
N ARG A 202 -15.88 -4.87 -4.56
CA ARG A 202 -17.08 -4.87 -3.73
C ARG A 202 -17.61 -6.28 -3.66
N THR A 203 -17.71 -6.83 -2.46
CA THR A 203 -18.28 -8.15 -2.23
C THR A 203 -19.74 -8.00 -1.90
N LYS A 204 -20.55 -8.96 -2.33
CA LYS A 204 -21.98 -8.99 -2.02
C LYS A 204 -22.43 -10.44 -1.85
N ASN A 205 -23.20 -10.67 -0.80
CA ASN A 205 -24.04 -11.85 -0.60
C ASN A 205 -25.48 -11.40 -0.26
N GLU A 206 -26.30 -12.33 0.19
CA GLU A 206 -27.68 -12.17 0.66
C GLU A 206 -27.83 -11.17 1.81
N TRP A 207 -26.85 -11.08 2.71
CA TRP A 207 -26.93 -10.28 3.93
C TRP A 207 -26.31 -8.90 3.81
N ALA A 208 -25.15 -8.78 3.13
CA ALA A 208 -24.40 -7.53 3.12
C ALA A 208 -23.63 -7.28 1.82
N SER A 209 -23.25 -6.01 1.62
CA SER A 209 -22.26 -5.60 0.63
C SER A 209 -21.12 -4.86 1.29
N LEU A 210 -19.89 -5.36 1.10
CA LEU A 210 -18.71 -4.92 1.81
C LEU A 210 -17.58 -4.57 0.84
N ALA A 211 -16.63 -3.76 1.30
CA ALA A 211 -15.36 -3.58 0.61
C ALA A 211 -14.45 -4.78 0.89
N GLY A 212 -13.89 -5.33 -0.19
CA GLY A 212 -12.89 -6.39 -0.17
C GLY A 212 -11.51 -5.84 -0.54
N ALA A 213 -10.76 -6.59 -1.34
CA ALA A 213 -9.38 -6.25 -1.64
C ALA A 213 -9.25 -4.97 -2.48
N GLU A 214 -8.18 -4.21 -2.22
CA GLU A 214 -7.96 -2.88 -2.78
C GLU A 214 -6.57 -2.76 -3.37
N ILE A 215 -6.41 -1.94 -4.41
CA ILE A 215 -5.12 -1.60 -5.01
C ILE A 215 -5.07 -0.12 -5.34
N ALA A 216 -4.08 0.59 -4.81
CA ALA A 216 -3.72 1.92 -5.27
C ALA A 216 -2.77 1.81 -6.48
N GLY A 217 -3.26 2.14 -7.67
CA GLY A 217 -2.43 2.39 -8.85
C GLY A 217 -1.83 3.79 -8.78
N ARG A 218 -0.51 3.89 -8.61
CA ARG A 218 0.19 5.15 -8.35
C ARG A 218 1.07 5.57 -9.51
N THR A 219 1.07 6.86 -9.80
CA THR A 219 2.01 7.47 -10.75
C THR A 219 3.22 7.98 -10.00
N THR A 220 4.41 7.63 -10.48
CA THR A 220 5.67 8.02 -9.85
C THR A 220 6.34 9.16 -10.64
N ARG A 221 6.89 10.15 -9.94
CA ARG A 221 7.77 11.19 -10.50
C ARG A 221 9.10 11.18 -9.75
N THR A 222 10.20 11.02 -10.49
CA THR A 222 11.55 10.95 -9.92
C THR A 222 12.38 12.15 -10.33
N THR A 223 13.05 12.79 -9.39
CA THR A 223 14.07 13.81 -9.62
C THR A 223 15.43 13.31 -9.15
N ALA A 224 16.50 13.84 -9.72
CA ALA A 224 17.87 13.52 -9.33
C ALA A 224 18.76 14.76 -9.47
N ALA A 225 19.77 14.85 -8.62
CA ALA A 225 20.88 15.77 -8.65
C ALA A 225 22.16 14.95 -8.84
N VAL A 226 22.86 15.19 -9.94
CA VAL A 226 24.08 14.49 -10.33
C VAL A 226 25.19 15.54 -10.48
N PRO A 227 26.35 15.38 -9.82
CA PRO A 227 27.51 16.23 -10.04
C PRO A 227 27.93 16.29 -11.52
N THR A 228 28.20 17.50 -12.03
CA THR A 228 28.57 17.73 -13.44
C THR A 228 30.06 17.50 -13.72
N LEU A 229 30.89 17.52 -12.69
CA LEU A 229 32.32 17.24 -12.75
C LEU A 229 32.69 16.35 -11.55
N TRP A 230 33.41 15.24 -11.81
CA TRP A 230 33.89 14.36 -10.75
C TRP A 230 35.26 13.76 -11.07
N THR A 231 35.90 13.16 -10.08
CA THR A 231 37.24 12.59 -10.22
C THR A 231 37.18 11.10 -10.50
N PHE A 232 37.87 10.65 -11.55
CA PHE A 232 37.91 9.26 -11.98
C PHE A 232 38.19 8.29 -10.83
N GLY A 233 37.47 7.17 -10.80
CA GLY A 233 37.64 6.10 -9.81
C GLY A 233 37.23 6.46 -8.38
N LYS A 234 36.72 7.69 -8.12
CA LYS A 234 36.15 8.05 -6.82
C LYS A 234 34.64 7.79 -6.81
N GLN A 235 34.10 7.59 -5.62
CA GLN A 235 32.65 7.47 -5.45
C GLN A 235 32.01 8.86 -5.55
N MET A 236 31.01 8.96 -6.42
CA MET A 236 30.11 10.10 -6.55
C MET A 236 28.80 9.78 -5.83
N LEU A 237 28.24 10.77 -5.15
CA LEU A 237 26.92 10.66 -4.53
C LEU A 237 25.87 11.29 -5.45
N ILE A 238 24.88 10.50 -5.84
CA ILE A 238 23.70 10.97 -6.57
C ILE A 238 22.52 10.96 -5.61
N ARG A 239 21.84 12.11 -5.50
CA ARG A 239 20.72 12.31 -4.60
C ARG A 239 19.46 12.62 -5.38
N GLY A 240 18.30 12.36 -4.81
CA GLY A 240 17.05 12.73 -5.45
C GLY A 240 15.84 12.50 -4.58
N ARG A 241 14.67 12.63 -5.20
CA ARG A 241 13.38 12.43 -4.55
C ARG A 241 12.39 11.79 -5.51
N THR A 242 11.57 10.92 -4.97
CA THR A 242 10.47 10.26 -5.64
C THR A 242 9.15 10.69 -5.01
N ILE A 243 8.27 11.28 -5.80
CA ILE A 243 6.93 11.70 -5.39
C ILE A 243 5.93 10.79 -6.10
N GLN A 244 4.88 10.40 -5.39
CA GLN A 244 3.81 9.56 -5.91
C GLN A 244 2.53 10.38 -5.97
N GLN A 245 1.74 10.14 -7.02
CA GLN A 245 0.36 10.56 -7.09
C GLN A 245 -0.51 9.33 -6.94
N GLU A 246 -1.47 9.40 -6.04
CA GLU A 246 -2.44 8.34 -5.80
C GLU A 246 -3.86 8.89 -5.78
N ILE A 247 -4.82 8.01 -6.01
CA ILE A 247 -6.23 8.31 -5.83
C ILE A 247 -6.65 7.82 -4.45
N SER A 248 -7.23 8.70 -3.64
CA SER A 248 -7.86 8.37 -2.37
C SER A 248 -9.37 8.60 -2.51
N CYS A 249 -10.17 7.59 -2.18
CA CYS A 249 -11.62 7.63 -2.30
C CYS A 249 -12.26 7.61 -0.91
N GLY A 250 -13.00 8.65 -0.56
CA GLY A 250 -13.77 8.75 0.67
C GLY A 250 -15.20 9.17 0.37
N GLY A 251 -16.19 8.40 0.84
CA GLY A 251 -17.59 8.64 0.52
C GLY A 251 -17.90 8.49 -0.97
N SER A 252 -18.51 9.51 -1.59
CA SER A 252 -19.01 9.46 -2.97
C SER A 252 -18.01 9.91 -4.04
N ARG A 253 -16.84 10.46 -3.67
CA ARG A 253 -15.88 11.03 -4.63
C ARG A 253 -14.44 10.64 -4.31
N CYS A 254 -13.66 10.51 -5.37
CA CYS A 254 -12.23 10.26 -5.29
C CYS A 254 -11.42 11.54 -5.55
N SER A 255 -10.31 11.70 -4.85
CA SER A 255 -9.40 12.85 -4.97
C SER A 255 -7.97 12.40 -5.22
N VAL A 256 -7.20 13.22 -5.94
CA VAL A 256 -5.76 12.99 -6.11
C VAL A 256 -5.03 13.48 -4.87
N GLN A 257 -4.18 12.64 -4.33
CA GLN A 257 -3.25 12.98 -3.27
C GLN A 257 -1.82 12.77 -3.73
N GLN A 258 -0.91 13.62 -3.24
CA GLN A 258 0.51 13.40 -3.38
C GLN A 258 1.03 12.73 -2.12
N SER A 259 1.79 11.67 -2.29
CA SER A 259 2.44 10.96 -1.20
C SER A 259 3.89 10.65 -1.53
N THR A 260 4.63 10.26 -0.50
CA THR A 260 6.00 9.80 -0.63
C THR A 260 6.12 8.49 0.12
N SER A 261 6.70 7.47 -0.51
CA SER A 261 6.90 6.16 0.11
C SER A 261 8.38 5.92 0.36
N ALA A 262 8.69 5.34 1.52
CA ALA A 262 9.96 4.67 1.75
C ALA A 262 9.95 3.26 1.12
N GLY A 263 11.12 2.69 0.88
CA GLY A 263 11.31 1.33 0.40
C GLY A 263 11.11 1.13 -1.11
N LEU A 264 10.86 2.18 -1.90
CA LEU A 264 10.78 2.04 -3.36
C LEU A 264 12.17 1.76 -3.93
N PRO A 265 12.32 0.79 -4.84
CA PRO A 265 13.60 0.55 -5.50
C PRO A 265 13.98 1.74 -6.40
N VAL A 266 15.22 2.19 -6.30
CA VAL A 266 15.81 3.21 -7.16
C VAL A 266 17.07 2.65 -7.80
N VAL A 267 17.18 2.78 -9.11
CA VAL A 267 18.34 2.37 -9.90
C VAL A 267 18.93 3.61 -10.55
N VAL A 268 20.24 3.84 -10.37
CA VAL A 268 20.96 4.82 -11.19
C VAL A 268 21.45 4.11 -12.44
N LEU A 269 21.08 4.67 -13.58
CA LEU A 269 21.54 4.25 -14.89
C LEU A 269 22.60 5.22 -15.40
N ALA A 270 23.60 4.68 -16.11
CA ALA A 270 24.63 5.43 -16.80
C ALA A 270 24.63 5.13 -18.31
N GLN A 271 25.05 6.09 -19.12
CA GLN A 271 25.11 5.98 -20.57
C GLN A 271 26.41 6.61 -21.07
N ASN A 272 27.28 5.81 -21.68
CA ASN A 272 28.63 6.23 -22.09
C ASN A 272 28.65 7.21 -23.28
N ARG A 273 27.64 7.14 -24.17
CA ARG A 273 27.49 8.01 -25.34
C ARG A 273 26.03 8.36 -25.53
N ALA A 274 25.72 9.58 -26.00
CA ALA A 274 24.35 9.96 -26.33
C ALA A 274 23.73 8.94 -27.31
N GLY A 275 22.50 8.51 -27.02
CA GLY A 275 21.80 7.47 -27.81
C GLY A 275 22.24 6.02 -27.55
N GLY A 276 23.28 5.77 -26.75
CA GLY A 276 23.71 4.42 -26.38
C GLY A 276 22.77 3.72 -25.38
N PRO A 277 23.01 2.42 -25.07
CA PRO A 277 22.24 1.74 -24.05
C PRO A 277 22.51 2.31 -22.65
N TRP A 278 21.47 2.32 -21.81
CA TRP A 278 21.59 2.63 -20.39
C TRP A 278 22.00 1.38 -19.62
N VAL A 279 23.06 1.48 -18.82
CA VAL A 279 23.56 0.39 -17.97
C VAL A 279 23.42 0.77 -16.50
N GLN A 280 23.15 -0.22 -15.65
CA GLN A 280 23.07 0.01 -14.21
C GLN A 280 24.43 0.44 -13.64
N ALA A 281 24.44 1.55 -12.90
CA ALA A 281 25.63 2.09 -12.23
C ALA A 281 25.55 2.05 -10.70
N GLY A 282 24.34 1.95 -10.15
CA GLY A 282 24.10 1.82 -8.72
C GLY A 282 22.63 1.54 -8.43
N ARG A 283 22.34 1.15 -7.18
CA ARG A 283 20.97 0.92 -6.69
C ARG A 283 20.84 1.39 -5.25
N SER A 284 19.62 1.73 -4.85
CA SER A 284 19.24 2.07 -3.48
C SER A 284 17.73 1.91 -3.32
N THR A 285 17.21 2.31 -2.17
CA THR A 285 15.77 2.45 -1.93
C THR A 285 15.44 3.85 -1.45
N THR A 286 14.19 4.26 -1.59
CA THR A 286 13.75 5.53 -1.01
C THR A 286 13.69 5.44 0.51
N GLN A 287 14.08 6.53 1.16
CA GLN A 287 13.94 6.81 2.58
C GLN A 287 12.58 7.49 2.86
N PRO A 288 12.20 7.71 4.14
CA PRO A 288 11.07 8.56 4.49
C PRO A 288 11.12 9.91 3.75
N GLY A 289 9.97 10.41 3.30
CA GLY A 289 9.90 11.60 2.44
C GLY A 289 10.22 11.34 0.95
N GLY A 290 10.49 10.09 0.57
CA GLY A 290 10.76 9.69 -0.81
C GLY A 290 12.17 10.04 -1.30
N HIS A 291 13.06 10.46 -0.40
CA HIS A 291 14.44 10.80 -0.73
C HIS A 291 15.25 9.55 -1.05
N PHE A 292 16.29 9.67 -1.87
CA PHE A 292 17.23 8.57 -2.07
C PHE A 292 18.65 9.09 -2.25
N GLU A 293 19.60 8.24 -1.89
CA GLU A 293 21.02 8.45 -2.14
C GLU A 293 21.62 7.19 -2.77
N VAL A 294 22.40 7.36 -3.83
CA VAL A 294 23.10 6.27 -4.52
C VAL A 294 24.57 6.65 -4.69
N ARG A 295 25.46 5.80 -4.18
CA ARG A 295 26.91 5.93 -4.40
C ARG A 295 27.28 5.20 -5.68
N VAL A 296 27.98 5.88 -6.57
CA VAL A 296 28.38 5.36 -7.88
C VAL A 296 29.87 5.57 -8.10
N ASN A 297 30.60 4.53 -8.46
CA ASN A 297 31.98 4.66 -8.90
C ASN A 297 32.03 5.37 -10.26
N THR A 298 32.73 6.50 -10.34
CA THR A 298 32.84 7.25 -11.60
C THR A 298 33.90 6.63 -12.51
N GLY A 299 33.50 6.28 -13.72
CA GLY A 299 34.40 5.91 -14.81
C GLY A 299 34.82 7.15 -15.61
N GLY A 300 34.85 7.03 -16.94
CA GLY A 300 34.97 8.20 -17.81
C GLY A 300 33.69 9.02 -17.90
N THR A 301 33.73 10.08 -18.71
CA THR A 301 32.62 11.04 -18.88
C THR A 301 31.40 10.34 -19.44
N ARG A 302 30.28 10.41 -18.72
CA ARG A 302 29.04 9.72 -19.09
C ARG A 302 27.82 10.39 -18.50
N SER A 303 26.67 10.13 -19.11
CA SER A 303 25.37 10.62 -18.64
C SER A 303 24.80 9.70 -17.57
N TYR A 304 24.10 10.26 -16.60
CA TYR A 304 23.44 9.55 -15.51
C TYR A 304 21.97 9.97 -15.39
N ARG A 305 21.12 9.05 -14.93
CA ARG A 305 19.74 9.33 -14.51
C ARG A 305 19.32 8.37 -13.40
N ALA A 306 18.41 8.80 -12.54
CA ALA A 306 17.70 7.91 -11.64
C ALA A 306 16.49 7.30 -12.37
N TYR A 307 16.22 6.05 -12.07
CA TYR A 307 15.11 5.28 -12.60
C TYR A 307 14.46 4.49 -11.47
N VAL A 308 13.15 4.68 -11.31
CA VAL A 308 12.31 3.85 -10.46
C VAL A 308 11.60 2.88 -11.38
N PRO A 309 11.84 1.56 -11.29
CA PRO A 309 11.15 0.57 -12.10
C PRO A 309 9.68 0.46 -11.69
N VAL A 310 8.87 -0.22 -12.53
CA VAL A 310 7.56 -0.69 -12.11
C VAL A 310 7.76 -1.58 -10.87
N HIS A 311 6.99 -1.31 -9.82
CA HIS A 311 7.07 -2.06 -8.58
C HIS A 311 5.65 -2.38 -8.12
N SER A 312 5.45 -3.59 -7.61
CA SER A 312 4.16 -4.03 -7.07
C SER A 312 4.37 -4.64 -5.70
N ARG A 313 3.39 -4.41 -4.82
CA ARG A 313 3.23 -5.09 -3.54
C ARG A 313 1.73 -5.25 -3.25
N VAL A 314 1.40 -5.96 -2.19
CA VAL A 314 0.01 -6.04 -1.73
C VAL A 314 -0.56 -4.63 -1.56
N GLY A 315 -1.70 -4.37 -2.17
CA GLY A 315 -2.40 -3.10 -2.09
C GLY A 315 -1.87 -1.96 -2.96
N ALA A 316 -0.78 -2.14 -3.72
CA ALA A 316 -0.21 -1.04 -4.49
C ALA A 316 0.56 -1.47 -5.76
N LEU A 317 0.35 -0.72 -6.83
CA LEU A 317 1.13 -0.77 -8.07
C LEU A 317 1.76 0.61 -8.32
N PHE A 318 3.08 0.67 -8.47
CA PHE A 318 3.82 1.89 -8.73
C PHE A 318 4.28 1.94 -10.19
N SER A 319 3.95 3.01 -10.90
CA SER A 319 4.42 3.21 -12.27
C SER A 319 5.94 3.43 -12.29
N ALA A 320 6.58 3.01 -13.38
CA ALA A 320 7.97 3.38 -13.63
C ALA A 320 8.11 4.89 -13.82
N SER A 321 9.28 5.44 -13.49
CA SER A 321 9.61 6.83 -13.75
C SER A 321 11.11 7.05 -13.86
N SER A 322 11.53 8.08 -14.59
CA SER A 322 12.94 8.43 -14.72
C SER A 322 13.14 9.93 -14.54
N SER A 323 14.25 10.30 -13.90
CA SER A 323 14.70 11.69 -13.88
C SER A 323 15.21 12.12 -15.26
N LYS A 324 15.43 13.44 -15.42
CA LYS A 324 16.27 13.95 -16.52
C LYS A 324 17.66 13.27 -16.52
N SER A 325 18.28 13.27 -17.69
CA SER A 325 19.68 12.86 -17.85
C SER A 325 20.61 14.02 -17.51
N TYR A 326 21.70 13.73 -16.82
CA TYR A 326 22.75 14.68 -16.47
C TYR A 326 24.11 14.16 -16.92
N LEU A 327 24.90 14.99 -17.61
CA LEU A 327 26.25 14.64 -18.01
C LEU A 327 27.24 14.91 -16.86
N THR A 328 27.99 13.89 -16.45
CA THR A 328 29.13 14.06 -15.53
C THR A 328 30.42 13.94 -16.31
N ARG A 329 31.19 15.02 -16.33
CA ARG A 329 32.57 15.04 -16.84
C ARG A 329 33.49 14.39 -15.81
N SER A 330 34.32 13.47 -16.25
CA SER A 330 35.31 12.82 -15.39
C SER A 330 36.67 13.46 -15.59
N ARG A 331 37.33 13.92 -14.52
CA ARG A 331 38.73 14.38 -14.54
C ARG A 331 39.65 13.27 -14.06
N LEU A 332 40.90 13.30 -14.52
CA LEU A 332 41.94 12.40 -14.03
C LEU A 332 42.06 12.45 -12.50
N LEU A 333 42.30 11.30 -11.90
CA LEU A 333 42.69 11.18 -10.51
C LEU A 333 44.20 11.29 -10.41
N ILE A 334 44.72 12.33 -9.74
CA ILE A 334 46.11 12.33 -9.28
C ILE A 334 46.19 11.40 -8.07
N GLN A 335 46.84 10.25 -8.22
CA GLN A 335 47.06 9.32 -7.10
C GLN A 335 48.17 9.80 -6.18
N GLY A 336 49.19 10.43 -6.75
CA GLY A 336 50.31 10.99 -6.01
C GLY A 336 51.15 11.88 -6.92
N ALA A 337 51.74 12.91 -6.33
CA ALA A 337 52.72 13.77 -6.97
C ALA A 337 53.69 14.30 -5.93
N GLY A 338 54.97 14.41 -6.26
CA GLY A 338 55.97 14.86 -5.30
C GLY A 338 57.40 14.71 -5.80
N TYR A 339 58.36 14.89 -4.89
CA TYR A 339 59.78 14.77 -5.15
C TYR A 339 60.33 13.51 -4.46
N ALA A 340 61.14 12.74 -5.17
CA ALA A 340 61.89 11.66 -4.55
C ALA A 340 62.85 12.23 -3.49
N GLY A 341 62.88 11.64 -2.30
CA GLY A 341 63.68 12.13 -1.18
C GLY A 341 63.09 13.34 -0.43
N GLY A 342 61.85 13.75 -0.72
CA GLY A 342 61.19 14.87 -0.05
C GLY A 342 61.40 16.21 -0.77
N ASN A 343 60.90 17.30 -0.18
CA ASN A 343 60.86 18.61 -0.83
C ASN A 343 62.06 19.52 -0.56
N VAL A 344 63.05 19.07 0.22
CA VAL A 344 64.28 19.82 0.51
C VAL A 344 65.44 19.17 -0.23
N HIS A 345 66.15 19.96 -1.04
CA HIS A 345 67.28 19.49 -1.85
C HIS A 345 68.45 20.46 -1.75
N ASN A 346 69.66 19.94 -1.93
CA ASN A 346 70.86 20.80 -2.03
C ASN A 346 70.92 21.44 -3.42
N ARG A 347 71.50 22.63 -3.48
CA ARG A 347 71.86 23.29 -4.73
C ARG A 347 72.65 22.34 -5.64
N ASN A 348 72.34 22.38 -6.93
CA ASN A 348 72.92 21.52 -7.98
C ASN A 348 72.61 20.01 -7.84
N GLY A 349 71.85 19.60 -6.83
CA GLY A 349 71.33 18.24 -6.71
C GLY A 349 70.36 17.90 -7.85
N VAL A 350 70.36 16.62 -8.26
CA VAL A 350 69.37 16.10 -9.22
C VAL A 350 68.07 15.84 -8.47
N ILE A 351 67.05 16.61 -8.80
CA ILE A 351 65.70 16.49 -8.25
C ILE A 351 64.88 15.64 -9.19
N ASN A 352 64.28 14.58 -8.65
CA ASN A 352 63.35 13.72 -9.36
C ASN A 352 61.92 14.04 -8.91
N ALA A 353 61.16 14.76 -9.73
CA ALA A 353 59.73 14.96 -9.50
C ALA A 353 58.95 13.84 -10.19
N ALA A 354 57.95 13.27 -9.53
CA ALA A 354 57.12 12.21 -10.08
C ALA A 354 55.63 12.53 -9.95
N VAL A 355 54.84 11.99 -10.88
CA VAL A 355 53.37 12.02 -10.85
C VAL A 355 52.80 10.66 -11.23
N VAL A 356 51.73 10.26 -10.55
CA VAL A 356 50.98 9.04 -10.79
C VAL A 356 49.50 9.40 -10.95
N VAL A 357 48.87 8.95 -12.03
CA VAL A 357 47.48 9.25 -12.37
C VAL A 357 46.63 8.01 -12.62
N ARG A 358 45.31 8.14 -12.47
CA ARG A 358 44.30 7.17 -12.90
C ARG A 358 43.22 7.80 -13.80
N PRO A 359 42.71 7.10 -14.83
CA PRO A 359 43.15 5.76 -15.25
C PRO A 359 44.59 5.78 -15.77
N ALA A 360 45.25 4.62 -15.75
CA ALA A 360 46.59 4.50 -16.32
C ALA A 360 46.54 4.82 -17.81
N LEU A 361 47.42 5.69 -18.26
CA LEU A 361 47.46 6.18 -19.65
C LEU A 361 48.90 6.36 -20.11
N ASN A 362 49.10 6.24 -21.42
CA ASN A 362 50.35 6.61 -22.07
C ASN A 362 50.16 7.98 -22.71
N SER A 363 50.94 8.98 -22.30
CA SER A 363 50.85 10.35 -22.82
C SER A 363 52.11 11.13 -22.48
N THR A 364 52.05 12.46 -22.45
CA THR A 364 53.15 13.34 -22.05
C THR A 364 52.70 14.22 -20.90
N ALA A 365 53.38 14.15 -19.76
CA ALA A 365 53.19 15.08 -18.65
C ALA A 365 54.11 16.29 -18.83
N MET A 366 53.62 17.48 -18.49
CA MET A 366 54.43 18.70 -18.51
C MET A 366 54.69 19.18 -17.09
N LEU A 367 55.96 19.26 -16.67
CA LEU A 367 56.34 19.99 -15.47
C LEU A 367 56.25 21.49 -15.76
N GLN A 368 55.53 22.21 -14.92
CA GLN A 368 55.42 23.66 -14.97
C GLN A 368 56.02 24.28 -13.71
N PHE A 369 56.58 25.48 -13.85
CA PHE A 369 57.16 26.29 -12.79
C PHE A 369 56.37 27.59 -12.64
N TRP A 370 56.08 28.00 -11.40
CA TRP A 370 55.45 29.28 -11.12
C TRP A 370 56.48 30.40 -11.06
N ASN A 371 56.39 31.35 -11.98
CA ASN A 371 57.34 32.47 -12.05
C ASN A 371 56.89 33.71 -11.23
N GLY A 372 55.85 33.59 -10.40
CA GLY A 372 55.25 34.71 -9.67
C GLY A 372 54.00 35.29 -10.33
N ARG A 373 53.80 35.08 -11.64
CA ARG A 373 52.67 35.60 -12.42
C ARG A 373 51.89 34.53 -13.18
N ALA A 374 52.59 33.54 -13.74
CA ALA A 374 52.01 32.49 -14.55
C ALA A 374 52.80 31.18 -14.40
N TRP A 375 52.17 30.08 -14.82
CA TRP A 375 52.81 28.78 -14.92
C TRP A 375 53.57 28.67 -16.25
N GLY A 376 54.90 28.66 -16.19
CA GLY A 376 55.77 28.44 -17.34
C GLY A 376 56.09 26.95 -17.53
N ASN A 377 56.24 26.50 -18.77
CA ASN A 377 56.63 25.12 -19.07
C ASN A 377 58.12 24.90 -18.79
N VAL A 378 58.46 23.84 -18.06
CA VAL A 378 59.86 23.49 -17.73
C VAL A 378 60.33 22.35 -18.63
N LYS A 379 59.62 21.22 -18.58
CA LYS A 379 60.02 20.00 -19.29
C LYS A 379 58.83 19.08 -19.50
N ALA A 380 58.68 18.61 -20.73
CA ALA A 380 57.78 17.54 -21.09
C ALA A 380 58.44 16.18 -20.81
N THR A 381 57.68 15.18 -20.38
CA THR A 381 58.20 13.82 -20.18
C THR A 381 57.13 12.78 -20.50
N PRO A 382 57.50 11.68 -21.20
CA PRO A 382 56.58 10.61 -21.48
C PRO A 382 56.05 9.99 -20.18
N MET A 383 54.73 9.94 -20.07
CA MET A 383 54.00 9.18 -19.08
C MET A 383 53.73 7.79 -19.63
N ARG A 384 54.14 6.74 -18.90
CA ARG A 384 53.89 5.34 -19.25
C ARG A 384 53.11 4.67 -18.13
N GLY A 385 52.00 4.02 -18.45
CA GLY A 385 51.15 3.36 -17.45
C GLY A 385 50.63 4.31 -16.36
N GLY A 386 50.40 5.59 -16.71
CA GLY A 386 49.95 6.61 -15.76
C GLY A 386 51.05 7.15 -14.84
N ARG A 387 52.33 6.87 -15.11
CA ARG A 387 53.47 7.34 -14.30
C ARG A 387 54.43 8.15 -15.15
N ALA A 388 54.88 9.29 -14.63
CA ALA A 388 55.95 10.09 -15.23
C ALA A 388 56.92 10.56 -14.13
N THR A 389 58.22 10.52 -14.42
CA THR A 389 59.28 11.00 -13.54
C THR A 389 60.20 11.92 -14.32
N ILE A 390 60.44 13.11 -13.78
CA ILE A 390 61.20 14.19 -14.42
C ILE A 390 62.39 14.53 -13.53
N SER A 391 63.58 14.38 -14.09
CA SER A 391 64.83 14.78 -13.46
C SER A 391 65.26 16.16 -13.97
N PHE A 392 65.57 17.07 -13.04
CA PHE A 392 66.14 18.39 -13.31
C PHE A 392 67.08 18.81 -12.18
N ARG A 393 67.93 19.81 -12.41
CA ARG A 393 68.80 20.39 -11.37
C ARG A 393 68.29 21.77 -10.98
N ALA A 394 68.25 22.05 -9.68
CA ALA A 394 67.98 23.40 -9.19
C ALA A 394 69.30 24.12 -8.90
N THR A 395 69.57 25.17 -9.65
CA THR A 395 70.86 25.89 -9.60
C THR A 395 70.85 27.09 -8.65
N ARG A 396 69.67 27.52 -8.19
CA ARG A 396 69.49 28.67 -7.31
C ARG A 396 68.88 28.22 -5.97
N PRO A 397 69.39 28.70 -4.82
CA PRO A 397 68.73 28.50 -3.54
C PRO A 397 67.40 29.26 -3.51
N GLY A 398 66.44 28.77 -2.74
CA GLY A 398 65.13 29.41 -2.59
C GLY A 398 63.96 28.44 -2.51
N VAL A 399 62.75 29.02 -2.54
CA VAL A 399 61.49 28.27 -2.55
C VAL A 399 60.84 28.41 -3.91
N PHE A 400 60.57 27.27 -4.55
CA PHE A 400 60.02 27.20 -5.90
C PHE A 400 58.71 26.41 -5.87
N ALA A 401 57.77 26.79 -6.73
CA ALA A 401 56.50 26.09 -6.88
C ALA A 401 56.44 25.45 -8.27
N TYR A 402 56.18 24.15 -8.31
CA TYR A 402 56.01 23.36 -9.52
C TYR A 402 54.65 22.68 -9.55
N ARG A 403 54.20 22.26 -10.73
CA ARG A 403 53.06 21.35 -10.87
C ARG A 403 53.21 20.50 -12.11
N PHE A 404 52.54 19.36 -12.14
CA PHE A 404 52.37 18.60 -13.37
C PHE A 404 51.06 18.99 -14.03
N LEU A 405 51.11 19.36 -15.31
CA LEU A 405 49.96 19.40 -16.19
C LEU A 405 49.87 18.05 -16.92
N VAL A 406 48.77 17.33 -16.69
CA VAL A 406 48.52 16.03 -17.30
C VAL A 406 47.35 16.16 -18.29
N PRO A 407 47.56 15.84 -19.58
CA PRO A 407 46.51 15.94 -20.59
C PRO A 407 45.40 14.92 -20.34
N GLY A 408 44.24 15.15 -20.95
CA GLY A 408 43.13 14.20 -20.91
C GLY A 408 43.46 12.91 -21.66
N THR A 409 42.60 11.90 -21.45
CA THR A 409 42.66 10.61 -22.14
C THR A 409 41.25 10.11 -22.42
N THR A 410 41.12 8.91 -22.97
CA THR A 410 39.86 8.19 -23.09
C THR A 410 39.90 6.92 -22.25
N TYR A 411 38.78 6.60 -21.58
CA TYR A 411 38.58 5.36 -20.86
C TYR A 411 37.33 4.66 -21.37
N GLN A 412 37.45 3.44 -21.88
CA GLN A 412 36.34 2.69 -22.48
C GLN A 412 35.57 3.51 -23.53
N GLY A 413 36.31 4.24 -24.38
CA GLY A 413 35.74 5.10 -25.43
C GLY A 413 35.10 6.40 -24.93
N THR A 414 35.20 6.73 -23.64
CA THR A 414 34.66 7.97 -23.07
C THR A 414 35.76 8.93 -22.62
N PRO A 415 35.61 10.26 -22.80
CA PRO A 415 36.63 11.21 -22.39
C PRO A 415 36.89 11.23 -20.87
N VAL A 416 38.14 11.35 -20.48
CA VAL A 416 38.58 11.71 -19.12
C VAL A 416 39.42 12.97 -19.25
N TYR A 417 38.93 14.07 -18.72
CA TYR A 417 39.57 15.37 -18.84
C TYR A 417 40.89 15.42 -18.06
N GLY A 418 41.87 16.11 -18.65
CA GLY A 418 43.15 16.36 -18.02
C GLY A 418 43.01 17.19 -16.74
N THR A 419 44.07 17.22 -15.95
CA THR A 419 44.11 18.03 -14.73
C THR A 419 45.54 18.45 -14.45
N ALA A 420 45.69 19.50 -13.65
CA ALA A 420 46.96 19.81 -13.01
C ALA A 420 47.02 19.19 -11.60
N THR A 421 48.21 18.86 -11.13
CA THR A 421 48.44 18.59 -9.72
C THR A 421 48.30 19.87 -8.91
N PRO A 422 48.05 19.78 -7.58
CA PRO A 422 48.32 20.89 -6.68
C PRO A 422 49.77 21.38 -6.80
N SER A 423 50.05 22.58 -6.28
CA SER A 423 51.40 23.13 -6.24
C SER A 423 52.31 22.28 -5.37
N LEU A 424 53.40 21.80 -5.97
CA LEU A 424 54.50 21.10 -5.34
C LEU A 424 55.55 22.14 -4.95
N VAL A 425 55.78 22.33 -3.65
CA VAL A 425 56.78 23.27 -3.15
C VAL A 425 58.12 22.57 -3.07
N LEU A 426 59.16 23.13 -3.70
CA LEU A 426 60.55 22.70 -3.61
C LEU A 426 61.36 23.74 -2.83
N ARG A 427 62.19 23.29 -1.89
CA ARG A 427 63.12 24.13 -1.12
C ARG A 427 64.55 23.73 -1.47
N VAL A 428 65.33 24.67 -1.96
CA VAL A 428 66.72 24.45 -2.37
C VAL A 428 67.63 25.21 -1.41
N ARG A 429 68.55 24.49 -0.77
CA ARG A 429 69.55 25.04 0.15
C ARG A 429 70.90 25.22 -0.53
#